data_AF-T1B7P1-F1
#
_entry.id   AF-T1B7P1-F1
#
_cell.length_a   1.000
_cell.length_b   1.000
_cell.length_c   1.000
_cell.angle_alpha   90.00
_cell.angle_beta   90.00
_cell.angle_gamma   90.00
#
_symmetry.space_group_name_H-M   'P 1'
#
loop_
_entity.id
_entity.type
_entity.pdbx_description
1 polymer ?
#
loop_
_entity_poly.entity_id
_entity_poly.type
_entity_poly.pdbx_seq_one_letter_code
_entity_poly.pdbx_strand_id
1 'polypeptide(L)'
;MKATYEGRVPEGGLYALFAAIAELFGRAERALFADRHVRGKALAECKREYLRRFGLTARQFNAVETQVRGKVEAAREGSGVRLIHLREAAASAQRAIKKAERDLRRPKGAAARGD
;
A
#
# COMPACT_ATOMS: atom_id res chain seq x y z
N MET A 1 26.72 7.16 -23.59
CA MET A 1 25.69 7.31 -22.54
C MET A 1 24.56 8.14 -23.15
N LYS A 2 23.37 7.58 -23.42
CA LYS A 2 22.25 8.36 -23.96
C LYS A 2 21.70 9.22 -22.82
N ALA A 3 21.76 10.54 -22.96
CA ALA A 3 21.11 11.45 -22.03
C ALA A 3 19.58 11.24 -22.10
N THR A 4 18.96 10.95 -20.97
CA THR A 4 17.50 10.95 -20.84
C THR A 4 17.07 12.41 -20.77
N TYR A 5 16.55 12.94 -21.86
CA TYR A 5 15.97 14.27 -21.88
C TYR A 5 14.56 14.18 -21.29
N GLU A 6 14.41 14.58 -20.02
CA GLU A 6 13.09 14.88 -19.44
C GLU A 6 12.59 16.21 -20.03
N GLY A 7 12.09 16.16 -21.27
CA GLY A 7 11.45 17.29 -21.91
C GLY A 7 10.03 17.46 -21.36
N ARG A 8 9.66 18.68 -20.94
CA ARG A 8 8.25 19.02 -20.69
C ARG A 8 7.47 18.81 -21.99
N VAL A 9 6.29 18.21 -21.90
CA VAL A 9 5.38 18.07 -23.04
C VAL A 9 5.01 19.50 -23.49
N PRO A 10 5.44 19.92 -24.70
CA PRO A 10 5.41 21.34 -25.08
C PRO A 10 3.98 21.86 -25.32
N GLU A 11 3.02 20.97 -25.54
CA GLU A 11 1.63 21.33 -25.85
C GLU A 11 0.70 21.14 -24.65
N GLY A 12 0.17 22.24 -24.13
CA GLY A 12 -0.83 22.28 -23.06
C GLY A 12 -2.09 21.45 -23.36
N GLY A 13 -2.44 21.26 -24.65
CA GLY A 13 -3.62 20.50 -25.07
C GLY A 13 -3.56 19.00 -24.75
N LEU A 14 -2.37 18.41 -24.65
CA LEU A 14 -2.21 16.98 -24.39
C LEU A 14 -2.48 16.61 -22.93
N TYR A 15 -2.41 17.57 -22.00
CA TYR A 15 -2.66 17.32 -20.58
C TYR A 15 -4.09 16.85 -20.31
N ALA A 16 -5.08 17.40 -21.03
CA ALA A 16 -6.47 16.96 -20.91
C ALA A 16 -6.64 15.50 -21.34
N LEU A 17 -5.97 15.10 -22.43
CA LEU A 17 -5.95 13.72 -22.90
C LEU A 17 -5.27 12.79 -21.88
N PHE A 18 -4.13 13.18 -21.32
CA PHE A 18 -3.45 12.38 -20.30
C PHE A 18 -4.27 12.23 -19.02
N ALA A 19 -4.96 13.30 -18.60
CA ALA A 19 -5.89 13.24 -17.47
C ALA A 19 -7.02 12.24 -17.74
N ALA A 20 -7.62 12.27 -18.94
CA ALA A 20 -8.67 11.34 -19.33
C ALA A 20 -8.18 9.88 -19.37
N ILE A 21 -6.97 9.64 -19.89
CA ILE A 21 -6.34 8.31 -19.88
C ILE A 21 -6.08 7.83 -18.45
N ALA A 22 -5.51 8.70 -17.60
CA ALA A 22 -5.24 8.39 -16.20
C ALA A 22 -6.54 8.07 -15.45
N GLU A 23 -7.62 8.80 -15.73
CA GLU A 23 -8.93 8.54 -15.13
C GLU A 23 -9.50 7.18 -15.58
N LEU A 24 -9.43 6.86 -16.88
CA LEU A 24 -9.85 5.57 -17.41
C LEU A 24 -9.10 4.41 -16.74
N PHE A 25 -7.77 4.50 -16.70
CA PHE A 25 -6.91 3.48 -16.09
C PHE A 25 -7.17 3.37 -14.59
N GLY A 26 -7.31 4.50 -13.89
CA GLY A 26 -7.63 4.51 -12.47
C GLY A 26 -8.96 3.83 -12.14
N ARG A 27 -10.00 4.04 -12.96
CA ARG A 27 -11.28 3.33 -12.82
C ARG A 27 -11.13 1.82 -13.09
N ALA A 28 -10.41 1.46 -14.15
CA ALA A 28 -10.18 0.06 -14.50
C ALA A 28 -9.37 -0.68 -13.42
N GLU A 29 -8.32 -0.06 -12.86
CA GLU A 29 -7.52 -0.64 -11.76
C GLU A 29 -8.37 -0.93 -10.53
N ARG A 30 -9.16 0.06 -10.06
CA ARG A 30 -10.01 -0.10 -8.86
C ARG A 30 -11.08 -1.17 -9.06
N ALA A 31 -11.69 -1.20 -10.24
CA ALA A 31 -12.64 -2.23 -10.59
C ALA A 31 -11.98 -3.61 -10.61
N LEU A 32 -10.81 -3.73 -11.24
CA LEU A 32 -10.10 -5.01 -11.36
C LEU A 32 -9.69 -5.54 -10.00
N PHE A 33 -9.24 -4.66 -9.10
CA PHE A 33 -8.97 -5.03 -7.70
C PHE A 33 -10.21 -5.66 -7.04
N ALA A 34 -11.35 -4.98 -7.11
CA ALA A 34 -12.59 -5.48 -6.50
C ALA A 34 -13.03 -6.82 -7.13
N ASP A 35 -13.02 -6.92 -8.46
CA ASP A 35 -13.47 -8.12 -9.15
C ASP A 35 -12.52 -9.31 -8.93
N ARG A 36 -11.21 -9.10 -9.10
CA ARG A 36 -10.22 -10.19 -9.06
C ARG A 36 -9.83 -10.58 -7.65
N HIS A 37 -9.59 -9.60 -6.77
CA HIS A 37 -8.98 -9.84 -5.46
C HIS A 37 -9.99 -9.82 -4.30
N VAL A 38 -11.14 -9.15 -4.45
CA VAL A 38 -12.20 -9.17 -3.44
C VAL A 38 -13.27 -10.21 -3.76
N ARG A 39 -13.78 -10.22 -5.00
CA ARG A 39 -14.84 -11.14 -5.45
C ARG A 39 -14.32 -12.47 -6.02
N GLY A 40 -13.02 -12.57 -6.28
CA GLY A 40 -12.40 -13.80 -6.77
C GLY A 40 -12.73 -14.18 -8.21
N LYS A 41 -13.20 -13.24 -9.05
CA LYS A 41 -13.47 -13.50 -10.47
C LYS A 41 -12.23 -14.02 -11.20
N ALA A 42 -12.45 -14.91 -12.16
CA ALA A 42 -11.37 -15.46 -12.97
C ALA A 42 -10.74 -14.37 -13.87
N LEU A 43 -9.42 -14.38 -14.02
CA LEU A 43 -8.73 -13.33 -14.77
C LEU A 43 -9.17 -13.26 -16.25
N ALA A 44 -9.43 -14.42 -16.87
CA ALA A 44 -9.91 -14.50 -18.24
C ALA A 44 -11.32 -13.90 -18.41
N GLU A 45 -12.17 -13.99 -17.38
CA GLU A 45 -13.48 -13.35 -17.35
C GLU A 45 -13.31 -11.82 -17.26
N CYS A 46 -12.50 -11.35 -16.30
CA CYS A 46 -12.18 -9.92 -16.18
C CYS A 46 -11.61 -9.36 -17.48
N LYS A 47 -10.69 -10.06 -18.14
CA LYS A 47 -10.12 -9.61 -19.42
C LYS A 47 -11.21 -9.40 -20.47
N ARG A 48 -12.09 -10.37 -20.67
CA ARG A 48 -13.18 -10.25 -21.67
C ARG A 48 -14.15 -9.12 -21.33
N GLU A 49 -14.52 -8.96 -20.06
CA GLU A 49 -15.40 -7.89 -19.61
C GLU A 49 -14.73 -6.51 -19.81
N TYR A 50 -13.45 -6.35 -19.44
CA TYR A 50 -12.79 -5.05 -19.35
C TYR A 50 -12.40 -4.50 -20.72
N LEU A 51 -12.08 -5.39 -21.67
CA LEU A 51 -11.88 -5.03 -23.07
C LEU A 51 -13.13 -4.34 -23.64
N ARG A 52 -14.33 -4.79 -23.26
CA ARG A 52 -15.61 -4.21 -23.72
C ARG A 52 -16.03 -3.02 -22.86
N ARG A 53 -16.06 -3.20 -21.54
CA ARG A 53 -16.59 -2.22 -20.57
C ARG A 53 -15.77 -0.94 -20.52
N PHE A 54 -14.45 -1.04 -20.62
CA PHE A 54 -13.54 0.10 -20.54
C PHE A 54 -12.90 0.44 -21.90
N GLY A 55 -13.23 -0.29 -22.96
CA GLY A 55 -12.63 -0.09 -24.28
C GLY A 55 -11.12 -0.36 -24.32
N LEU A 56 -10.61 -1.20 -23.41
CA LEU A 56 -9.17 -1.48 -23.33
C LEU A 56 -8.73 -2.48 -24.39
N THR A 57 -7.53 -2.30 -24.91
CA THR A 57 -6.85 -3.37 -25.64
C THR A 57 -6.36 -4.45 -24.68
N ALA A 58 -6.10 -5.64 -25.22
CA ALA A 58 -5.52 -6.75 -24.45
C ALA A 58 -4.19 -6.38 -23.77
N ARG A 59 -3.37 -5.52 -24.41
CA ARG A 59 -2.10 -5.05 -23.85
C ARG A 59 -2.31 -4.09 -22.69
N GLN A 60 -3.23 -3.14 -22.83
CA GLN A 60 -3.57 -2.20 -21.76
C GLN A 60 -4.16 -2.94 -20.55
N PHE A 61 -5.05 -3.92 -20.78
CA PHE A 61 -5.55 -4.76 -19.69
C PHE A 61 -4.41 -5.49 -18.96
N ASN A 62 -3.48 -6.11 -19.70
CA ASN A 62 -2.36 -6.82 -19.08
C ASN A 62 -1.47 -5.87 -18.24
N ALA A 63 -1.29 -4.62 -18.68
CA ALA A 63 -0.56 -3.61 -17.92
C ALA A 63 -1.28 -3.24 -16.61
N VAL A 64 -2.60 -2.99 -16.68
CA VAL A 64 -3.46 -2.74 -15.51
C VAL A 64 -3.40 -3.92 -14.52
N GLU A 65 -3.50 -5.15 -15.03
CA GLU A 65 -3.41 -6.37 -14.22
C GLU A 65 -2.07 -6.48 -13.49
N THR A 66 -0.96 -6.27 -14.20
CA THR A 66 0.38 -6.35 -13.60
C THR A 66 0.55 -5.29 -12.52
N GLN A 67 0.07 -4.07 -12.76
CA GLN A 67 0.14 -2.98 -11.80
C GLN A 67 -0.71 -3.23 -10.55
N VAL A 68 -1.95 -3.71 -10.72
CA VAL A 68 -2.82 -4.07 -9.60
C VAL A 68 -2.22 -5.23 -8.79
N ARG A 69 -1.75 -6.28 -9.47
CA ARG A 69 -1.12 -7.43 -8.81
C ARG A 69 0.06 -7.01 -7.93
N GLY A 70 0.97 -6.20 -8.48
CA GLY A 70 2.13 -5.70 -7.73
C GLY A 70 1.74 -4.86 -6.51
N LYS A 71 0.73 -3.99 -6.62
CA LYS A 71 0.21 -3.21 -5.48
C LYS A 71 -0.37 -4.12 -4.39
N VAL A 72 -1.09 -5.18 -4.78
CA VAL A 72 -1.70 -6.14 -3.84
C VAL A 72 -0.63 -6.96 -3.12
N GLU A 73 0.37 -7.44 -3.85
CA GLU A 73 1.50 -8.20 -3.30
C GLU A 73 2.28 -7.34 -2.29
N ALA A 74 2.67 -6.13 -2.69
CA ALA A 74 3.36 -5.19 -1.81
C ALA A 74 2.55 -4.86 -0.54
N ALA A 75 1.23 -4.67 -0.66
CA ALA A 75 0.38 -4.42 0.49
C ALA A 75 0.31 -5.62 1.45
N ARG A 76 0.28 -6.85 0.94
CA ARG A 76 0.28 -8.07 1.75
C ARG A 76 1.60 -8.23 2.50
N GLU A 77 2.72 -8.06 1.82
CA GLU A 77 4.05 -8.14 2.42
C GLU A 77 4.24 -7.05 3.48
N GLY A 78 3.89 -5.81 3.16
CA GLY A 78 3.96 -4.68 4.09
C GLY A 78 3.08 -4.87 5.32
N SER A 79 1.91 -5.50 5.18
CA SER A 79 1.03 -5.81 6.32
C SER A 79 1.68 -6.81 7.29
N GLY A 80 2.38 -7.81 6.77
CA GLY A 80 3.11 -8.78 7.59
C GLY A 80 4.24 -8.14 8.40
N VAL A 81 5.07 -7.33 7.74
CA VAL A 81 6.16 -6.57 8.39
C VAL A 81 5.61 -5.64 9.47
N ARG A 82 4.52 -4.91 9.15
CA ARG A 82 3.90 -3.99 10.10
C ARG A 82 3.36 -4.71 11.34
N LEU A 83 2.76 -5.88 11.16
CA LEU A 83 2.24 -6.69 12.28
C LEU A 83 3.36 -7.11 13.23
N ILE A 84 4.52 -7.51 12.71
CA ILE A 84 5.70 -7.88 13.52
C ILE A 84 6.15 -6.67 14.36
N HIS A 85 6.38 -5.52 13.73
CA HIS A 85 6.79 -4.32 14.46
C HIS A 85 5.79 -3.88 15.52
N LEU A 86 4.49 -3.95 15.24
CA LEU A 86 3.46 -3.62 16.22
C LEU A 86 3.50 -4.57 17.43
N ARG A 87 3.74 -5.86 17.23
CA ARG A 87 3.89 -6.84 18.32
C ARG A 87 5.13 -6.56 19.17
N GLU A 88 6.25 -6.25 18.54
CA GLU A 88 7.50 -5.89 19.23
C GLU A 88 7.33 -4.61 20.06
N ALA A 89 6.70 -3.59 19.47
CA ALA A 89 6.40 -2.33 20.15
C ALA A 89 5.48 -2.55 21.36
N ALA A 90 4.42 -3.35 21.20
CA ALA A 90 3.51 -3.70 22.30
C ALA A 90 4.24 -4.43 23.43
N ALA A 91 5.09 -5.42 23.11
CA ALA A 91 5.87 -6.15 24.11
C ALA A 91 6.86 -5.22 24.84
N SER A 92 7.47 -4.27 24.13
CA SER A 92 8.37 -3.27 24.73
C SER A 92 7.61 -2.34 25.68
N ALA A 93 6.44 -1.85 25.26
CA ALA A 93 5.57 -1.01 26.08
C ALA A 93 5.12 -1.74 27.36
N GLN A 94 4.72 -3.02 27.26
CA GLN A 94 4.37 -3.83 28.42
C GLN A 94 5.54 -3.98 29.41
N ARG A 95 6.76 -4.20 28.92
CA ARG A 95 7.96 -4.26 29.77
C ARG A 95 8.22 -2.94 30.48
N ALA A 96 8.05 -1.81 29.77
CA ALA A 96 8.22 -0.48 30.35
C ALA A 96 7.18 -0.18 31.43
N ILE A 97 5.90 -0.54 31.20
CA ILE A 97 4.82 -0.42 32.19
C ILE A 97 5.16 -1.23 33.45
N LYS A 98 5.49 -2.52 33.29
CA LYS A 98 5.86 -3.38 34.42
C LYS A 98 7.05 -2.83 35.22
N LYS A 99 8.03 -2.24 34.54
CA LYS A 99 9.16 -1.58 35.19
C LYS A 99 8.70 -0.35 35.99
N ALA A 100 7.89 0.52 35.39
CA ALA A 100 7.35 1.71 36.04
C ALA A 100 6.48 1.37 37.26
N GLU A 101 5.60 0.35 37.15
CA GLU A 101 4.79 -0.14 38.26
C GLU A 101 5.65 -0.66 39.42
N ARG A 102 6.70 -1.44 39.10
CA ARG A 102 7.66 -1.92 40.10
C ARG A 102 8.38 -0.75 40.78
N ASP A 103 8.82 0.23 40.01
CA ASP A 103 9.55 1.38 40.52
C ASP A 103 8.64 2.28 41.37
N LEU A 104 7.33 2.38 41.06
CA LEU A 104 6.32 3.06 41.86
C LEU A 104 5.99 2.32 43.17
N ARG A 105 5.95 0.98 43.13
CA ARG A 105 5.69 0.13 44.31
C ARG A 105 6.89 0.08 45.27
N ARG A 106 8.08 0.47 44.82
CA ARG A 106 9.27 0.57 45.66
C ARG A 106 9.16 1.84 46.52
N PRO A 107 9.16 1.76 47.87
CA PRO A 107 8.95 2.93 48.71
C PRO A 107 10.04 3.98 48.49
N LYS A 108 9.64 5.25 48.34
CA LYS A 108 10.55 6.41 48.40
C LYS A 108 11.06 6.55 49.84
N GLY A 109 12.18 5.90 50.18
CA GLY A 109 12.85 6.09 51.46
C GLY A 109 13.46 4.82 52.04
N ALA A 110 14.57 4.37 51.47
CA ALA A 110 15.54 3.53 52.20
C ALA A 110 16.97 4.08 52.07
N ALA A 111 17.09 5.38 51.77
CA ALA A 111 18.36 6.09 51.65
C ALA A 111 18.24 7.49 52.27
N ALA A 112 17.99 7.55 53.58
CA ALA A 112 18.23 8.71 54.44
C ALA A 112 17.93 8.33 55.89
N ARG A 113 18.96 7.87 56.59
CA ARG A 113 19.19 7.80 58.06
C ARG A 113 20.38 6.83 58.20
N GLY A 114 21.62 7.27 58.34
CA GLY A 114 22.11 8.42 59.11
C GLY A 114 22.57 7.88 60.47
N ASP A 115 23.89 7.83 60.61
CA ASP A 115 24.74 7.63 61.80
C ASP A 115 24.68 6.30 62.57
#